data_AF-A0A9Q1R2R6-F1
#
_entry.id   AF-A0A9Q1R2R6-F1
#
_cell.length_a   1.000
_cell.length_b   1.000
_cell.length_c   1.000
_cell.angle_alpha   90.00
_cell.angle_beta   90.00
_cell.angle_gamma   90.00
#
_symmetry.space_group_name_H-M   'P 1'
#
loop_
_entity.id
_entity.type
_entity.pdbx_description
1 polymer ?
#
loop_
_entity_poly.entity_id
_entity_poly.type
_entity_poly.pdbx_seq_one_letter_code
_entity_poly.pdbx_strand_id
1 'polypeptide(L)'
;MEISLLKVLLNISQFFYLSSSESINDILVQRYYCKTEDLLKILKPILEAIVDVEAASSELLQKAFAGIAQYVDELRELCDAWHPLGSKVYFVLQAESLIVKIRTCSLEILELLKSSHQCLPAYTTLTSLEH
;
A
#
# COMPACT_ATOMS: atom_id res chain seq x y z
N MET A 1 -7.90 -14.04 -8.99
CA MET A 1 -7.45 -13.26 -10.15
C MET A 1 -5.99 -12.91 -9.90
N GLU A 2 -5.07 -13.35 -10.74
CA GLU A 2 -3.65 -12.97 -10.62
C GLU A 2 -3.52 -11.47 -10.90
N ILE A 3 -3.01 -10.70 -9.93
CA ILE A 3 -2.74 -9.28 -10.09
C ILE A 3 -1.24 -9.13 -10.25
N SER A 4 -0.81 -8.66 -11.42
CA SER A 4 0.61 -8.38 -11.63
C SER A 4 1.10 -7.29 -10.67
N LEU A 5 2.34 -7.41 -10.21
CA LEU A 5 3.00 -6.41 -9.36
C LEU A 5 2.94 -4.99 -9.95
N LEU A 6 3.02 -4.88 -11.29
CA LEU A 6 2.83 -3.62 -12.01
C LEU A 6 1.46 -2.97 -11.76
N LYS A 7 0.39 -3.77 -11.69
CA LYS A 7 -0.95 -3.26 -11.36
C LYS A 7 -1.01 -2.74 -9.93
N VAL A 8 -0.33 -3.40 -8.98
CA VAL A 8 -0.23 -2.92 -7.60
C VAL A 8 0.51 -1.58 -7.54
N LEU A 9 1.65 -1.48 -8.22
CA LEU A 9 2.43 -0.24 -8.33
C LEU A 9 1.62 0.90 -8.96
N LEU A 10 0.82 0.59 -9.99
CA LEU A 10 -0.10 1.56 -10.60
C LEU A 10 -1.15 2.03 -9.59
N ASN A 11 -1.78 1.12 -8.85
CA ASN A 11 -2.78 1.46 -7.83
C ASN A 11 -2.20 2.34 -6.72
N ILE A 12 -1.00 2.02 -6.23
CA ILE A 12 -0.31 2.83 -5.22
C ILE A 12 0.00 4.23 -5.78
N SER A 13 0.47 4.31 -7.03
CA SER A 13 0.78 5.59 -7.67
C SER A 13 -0.46 6.45 -7.88
N GLN A 14 -1.59 5.85 -8.26
CA GLN A 14 -2.88 6.54 -8.33
C GLN A 14 -3.33 7.03 -6.95
N PHE A 15 -3.13 6.22 -5.90
CA PHE A 15 -3.46 6.62 -4.54
C PHE A 15 -2.68 7.88 -4.11
N PHE A 16 -1.39 7.96 -4.43
CA PHE A 16 -0.57 9.16 -4.15
C PHE A 16 -1.02 10.41 -4.92
N TYR A 17 -1.48 10.22 -6.16
CA TYR A 17 -2.03 11.33 -6.92
C TYR A 17 -3.31 11.88 -6.26
N LEU A 18 -4.17 10.99 -5.75
CA LEU A 18 -5.39 11.39 -5.07
C LEU A 18 -5.12 12.03 -3.70
N SER A 19 -4.17 11.50 -2.94
CA SER A 19 -3.84 12.03 -1.61
C SER A 19 -3.23 13.44 -1.66
N SER A 20 -2.55 13.78 -2.76
CA SER A 20 -1.98 15.10 -3.01
C SER A 20 -2.96 16.08 -3.66
N SER A 21 -4.16 15.64 -4.03
CA SER A 21 -5.17 16.49 -4.64
C SER A 21 -5.76 17.48 -3.63
N GLU A 22 -5.81 18.76 -4.00
CA GLU A 22 -6.52 19.81 -3.26
C GLU A 22 -8.05 19.55 -3.17
N SER A 23 -8.57 18.55 -3.88
CA SER A 23 -9.99 18.20 -3.85
C SER A 23 -10.46 17.59 -2.52
N ILE A 24 -9.55 17.15 -1.64
CA ILE A 24 -9.92 16.58 -0.34
C ILE A 24 -10.17 17.71 0.66
N ASN A 25 -11.44 18.12 0.77
CA ASN A 25 -11.84 19.20 1.67
C ASN A 25 -12.13 18.77 3.11
N ASP A 26 -12.27 17.46 3.37
CA ASP A 26 -12.56 16.94 4.72
C ASP A 26 -11.29 16.49 5.44
N ILE A 27 -11.01 17.10 6.59
CA ILE A 27 -9.84 16.84 7.44
C ILE A 27 -9.75 15.37 7.87
N LEU A 28 -10.90 14.71 8.11
CA LEU A 28 -10.93 13.30 8.49
C LEU A 28 -10.44 12.44 7.33
N VAL A 29 -10.98 12.64 6.13
CA VAL A 29 -10.58 11.89 4.93
C VAL A 29 -9.11 12.13 4.60
N GLN A 30 -8.67 13.39 4.64
CA GLN A 30 -7.27 13.76 4.41
C GLN A 30 -6.32 13.03 5.36
N ARG A 31 -6.66 12.96 6.65
CA ARG A 31 -5.85 12.25 7.66
C ARG A 31 -5.65 10.78 7.29
N TYR A 32 -6.69 10.10 6.81
CA TYR A 32 -6.62 8.68 6.46
C TYR A 32 -5.89 8.43 5.14
N TYR A 33 -6.00 9.36 4.17
CA TYR A 33 -5.15 9.38 2.99
C TYR A 33 -3.68 9.51 3.37
N CYS A 34 -3.30 10.53 4.15
CA CYS A 34 -1.90 10.74 4.56
C CYS A 34 -1.34 9.55 5.34
N LYS A 35 -2.10 9.02 6.30
CA LYS A 35 -1.67 7.87 7.11
C LYS A 35 -1.37 6.62 6.26
N THR A 36 -2.14 6.42 5.19
CA THR A 36 -1.95 5.28 4.28
C THR A 36 -0.84 5.57 3.28
N GLU A 37 -0.74 6.81 2.82
CA GLU A 37 0.34 7.27 1.96
C GLU A 37 1.71 7.06 2.61
N ASP A 38 1.87 7.41 3.89
CA ASP A 38 3.12 7.21 4.64
C ASP A 38 3.57 5.75 4.66
N LEU A 39 2.61 4.82 4.78
CA LEU A 39 2.88 3.39 4.71
C LEU A 39 3.29 2.96 3.30
N LEU A 40 2.52 3.36 2.30
CA LEU A 40 2.75 2.97 0.91
C LEU A 40 4.02 3.60 0.34
N LYS A 41 4.46 4.76 0.84
CA LYS A 41 5.74 5.39 0.49
C LYS A 41 6.95 4.53 0.83
N ILE A 42 6.86 3.77 1.93
CA ILE A 42 7.90 2.82 2.33
C ILE A 42 7.84 1.59 1.43
N LEU A 43 6.65 1.09 1.14
CA LEU A 43 6.47 -0.15 0.41
C LEU A 43 6.78 -0.03 -1.09
N LYS A 44 6.31 1.05 -1.74
CA LYS A 44 6.45 1.25 -3.19
C LYS A 44 7.88 1.04 -3.71
N PRO A 45 8.95 1.66 -3.17
CA PRO A 45 10.29 1.48 -3.70
C PRO A 45 10.79 0.03 -3.58
N ILE A 46 10.33 -0.71 -2.58
CA ILE A 46 10.66 -2.13 -2.42
C ILE A 46 10.00 -2.94 -3.52
N LEU A 47 8.73 -2.67 -3.80
CA LEU A 47 7.99 -3.31 -4.90
C LEU A 47 8.59 -2.97 -6.27
N GLU A 48 9.05 -1.73 -6.48
CA GLU A 48 9.73 -1.32 -7.70
C GLU A 48 11.08 -2.05 -7.88
N ALA A 49 11.84 -2.25 -6.79
CA ALA A 49 13.14 -2.92 -6.84
C ALA A 49 13.06 -4.41 -7.19
N ILE A 50 11.92 -5.05 -6.91
CA ILE A 50 11.73 -6.49 -7.12
C ILE A 50 10.90 -6.82 -8.37
N VAL A 51 10.47 -5.81 -9.14
CA VAL A 51 9.51 -6.00 -10.25
C VAL A 51 10.04 -6.94 -11.33
N ASP A 52 11.36 -6.91 -11.56
CA ASP A 52 12.05 -7.72 -12.57
C ASP A 52 12.71 -8.97 -11.96
N VAL A 53 12.49 -9.24 -10.67
CA VAL A 53 13.10 -10.38 -9.98
C VAL A 53 12.16 -11.59 -10.03
N GLU A 54 12.69 -12.74 -10.42
CA GLU A 54 11.93 -14.00 -10.54
C GLU A 54 11.18 -14.37 -9.25
N ALA A 55 11.73 -14.06 -8.07
CA ALA A 55 11.06 -14.29 -6.79
C ALA A 55 9.71 -13.55 -6.66
N ALA A 56 9.48 -12.44 -7.38
CA ALA A 56 8.20 -11.75 -7.39
C ALA A 56 7.06 -12.56 -8.04
N SER A 57 7.35 -13.62 -8.79
CA SER A 57 6.32 -14.51 -9.37
C SER A 57 5.85 -15.63 -8.44
N SER A 58 6.35 -15.68 -7.20
CA SER A 58 5.87 -16.62 -6.18
C SER A 58 4.36 -16.46 -5.94
N GLU A 59 3.62 -17.57 -5.91
CA GLU A 59 2.16 -17.57 -5.68
C GLU A 59 1.79 -16.86 -4.36
N LEU A 60 2.60 -17.05 -3.31
CA LEU A 60 2.39 -16.39 -2.02
C LEU A 60 2.56 -14.88 -2.12
N LEU A 61 3.56 -14.41 -2.89
CA LEU A 61 3.78 -12.98 -3.12
C LEU A 61 2.67 -12.40 -4.00
N GLN A 62 2.24 -13.10 -5.05
CA GLN A 62 1.11 -12.68 -5.89
C GLN A 62 -0.19 -12.52 -5.08
N LYS A 63 -0.44 -13.42 -4.13
CA LYS A 63 -1.58 -13.30 -3.22
C LYS A 63 -1.47 -12.09 -2.30
N ALA A 64 -0.29 -11.83 -1.72
CA ALA A 64 -0.06 -10.68 -0.87
C ALA A 64 -0.16 -9.35 -1.65
N PHE A 65 0.38 -9.32 -2.87
CA PHE A 65 0.23 -8.20 -3.82
C PHE A 65 -1.24 -7.92 -4.16
N ALA A 66 -2.01 -8.95 -4.46
CA ALA A 66 -3.44 -8.82 -4.71
C ALA A 66 -4.19 -8.28 -3.49
N GLY A 67 -3.83 -8.73 -2.28
CA GLY A 67 -4.38 -8.22 -1.02
C GLY A 67 -4.14 -6.72 -0.86
N ILE A 68 -2.90 -6.25 -1.07
CA ILE A 68 -2.59 -4.82 -1.00
C ILE A 68 -3.40 -4.02 -2.02
N ALA A 69 -3.42 -4.45 -3.29
CA ALA A 69 -4.18 -3.74 -4.31
C ALA A 69 -5.66 -3.62 -3.92
N GLN A 70 -6.26 -4.71 -3.45
CA GLN A 70 -7.65 -4.72 -3.00
C GLN A 70 -7.88 -3.77 -1.83
N TYR A 71 -7.08 -3.83 -0.77
CA TYR A 71 -7.33 -3.00 0.41
C TYR A 71 -7.05 -1.51 0.17
N VAL A 72 -6.11 -1.18 -0.72
CA VAL A 72 -5.87 0.21 -1.16
C VAL A 72 -7.05 0.74 -1.96
N ASP A 73 -7.63 -0.07 -2.84
CA ASP A 73 -8.83 0.30 -3.61
C ASP A 73 -10.05 0.44 -2.70
N GLU A 74 -10.28 -0.50 -1.78
CA GLU A 74 -11.36 -0.43 -0.78
C GLU A 74 -11.25 0.84 0.09
N LEU A 75 -10.02 1.24 0.47
CA LEU A 75 -9.82 2.47 1.23
C LEU A 75 -10.11 3.71 0.39
N ARG A 76 -9.71 3.71 -0.88
CA ARG A 76 -10.04 4.80 -1.82
C ARG A 76 -11.55 4.93 -1.95
N GLU A 77 -12.26 3.83 -2.20
CA GLU A 77 -13.72 3.82 -2.31
C GLU A 77 -14.40 4.31 -1.02
N LEU A 78 -13.89 3.91 0.15
CA LEU A 78 -14.40 4.38 1.44
C LEU A 78 -14.23 5.91 1.58
N CYS A 79 -13.10 6.45 1.15
CA CYS A 79 -12.84 7.88 1.16
C CYS A 79 -13.71 8.64 0.14
N ASP A 80 -13.90 8.08 -1.05
CA ASP A 80 -14.73 8.68 -2.10
C ASP A 80 -16.23 8.66 -1.74
N ALA A 81 -16.66 7.65 -1.00
CA ALA A 81 -18.03 7.54 -0.47
C ALA A 81 -18.27 8.41 0.77
N TRP A 82 -17.25 9.10 1.31
CA TRP A 82 -17.40 9.93 2.49
C TRP A 82 -18.34 11.12 2.23
N HIS A 83 -19.23 11.38 3.19
CA HIS A 83 -20.07 12.57 3.23
C HIS A 83 -20.10 13.13 4.65
N PRO A 84 -20.06 14.46 4.84
CA PRO A 84 -20.19 15.12 6.16
C PRO A 84 -21.37 14.69 7.06
N LEU A 85 -22.46 14.17 6.50
CA LEU A 85 -23.63 13.69 7.25
C LEU A 85 -23.51 12.19 7.63
N GLY A 86 -22.47 11.52 7.12
CA GLY A 86 -22.19 10.11 7.39
C GLY A 86 -21.67 9.89 8.81
N SER A 87 -21.76 8.64 9.26
CA SER A 87 -21.25 8.24 10.57
C SER A 87 -19.72 8.29 10.59
N LYS A 88 -19.15 9.27 11.31
CA LYS A 88 -17.71 9.39 11.54
C LYS A 88 -17.11 8.14 12.19
N VAL A 89 -17.84 7.54 13.13
CA VAL A 89 -17.41 6.33 13.84
C VAL A 89 -17.32 5.15 12.88
N TYR A 90 -18.32 4.98 12.01
CA TYR A 90 -18.28 3.92 11.00
C TYR A 90 -17.09 4.10 10.05
N PHE A 91 -16.89 5.30 9.53
CA PHE A 91 -15.76 5.61 8.64
C PHE A 91 -14.42 5.28 9.31
N VAL A 92 -14.19 5.76 10.54
CA VAL A 92 -12.97 5.51 11.30
C VAL A 92 -12.74 4.01 11.50
N LEU A 93 -13.77 3.25 11.88
CA LEU A 93 -13.64 1.81 12.08
C LEU A 93 -13.26 1.07 10.79
N GLN A 94 -13.90 1.41 9.66
CA GLN A 94 -13.57 0.80 8.38
C GLN A 94 -12.16 1.18 7.91
N ALA A 95 -11.82 2.46 7.99
CA ALA A 95 -10.52 2.96 7.53
C ALA A 95 -9.36 2.39 8.36
N GLU A 96 -9.49 2.33 9.70
CA GLU A 96 -8.48 1.69 10.56
C GLU A 96 -8.35 0.20 10.25
N SER A 97 -9.46 -0.51 10.03
CA SER A 97 -9.42 -1.93 9.66
C SER A 97 -8.66 -2.15 8.35
N LEU A 98 -8.94 -1.34 7.32
CA LEU A 98 -8.25 -1.41 6.03
C LEU A 98 -6.76 -1.09 6.16
N ILE A 99 -6.39 -0.06 6.90
CA ILE A 99 -4.98 0.28 7.12
C ILE A 99 -4.24 -0.85 7.82
N VAL A 100 -4.86 -1.51 8.81
CA VAL A 100 -4.26 -2.68 9.46
C VAL A 100 -4.03 -3.81 8.45
N LYS A 101 -5.01 -4.08 7.57
CA LYS A 101 -4.85 -5.10 6.52
C LYS A 101 -3.74 -4.75 5.53
N ILE A 102 -3.65 -3.49 5.07
CA ILE A 102 -2.55 -3.04 4.18
C ILE A 102 -1.20 -3.24 4.88
N ARG A 103 -1.08 -2.87 6.17
CA ARG A 103 0.14 -3.08 6.96
C ARG A 103 0.51 -4.56 7.06
N THR A 104 -0.46 -5.42 7.38
CA THR A 104 -0.23 -6.85 7.50
C THR A 104 0.27 -7.45 6.19
N CYS A 105 -0.37 -7.15 5.06
CA CYS A 105 0.11 -7.63 3.76
C CYS A 105 1.47 -7.04 3.38
N SER A 106 1.76 -5.81 3.77
CA SER A 106 3.08 -5.21 3.55
C SER A 106 4.17 -5.98 4.30
N LEU A 107 3.91 -6.35 5.55
CA LEU A 107 4.83 -7.17 6.36
C LEU A 107 4.99 -8.58 5.79
N GLU A 108 3.89 -9.21 5.38
CA GLU A 108 3.91 -10.53 4.74
C GLU A 108 4.80 -10.54 3.48
N ILE A 109 4.70 -9.51 2.64
CA ILE A 109 5.59 -9.35 1.48
C ILE A 109 7.05 -9.28 1.92
N LEU A 110 7.38 -8.43 2.90
CA LEU A 110 8.75 -8.28 3.38
C LEU A 110 9.32 -9.59 3.95
N GLU A 111 8.51 -10.36 4.68
CA GLU A 111 8.90 -11.67 5.23
C GLU A 111 9.13 -12.70 4.12
N LEU A 112 8.24 -12.75 3.12
CA LEU A 112 8.38 -13.62 1.96
C LEU A 112 9.62 -13.27 1.13
N LEU A 113 9.91 -11.98 0.93
CA LEU A 113 11.11 -11.52 0.25
C LEU A 113 12.39 -11.87 1.03
N LYS A 114 12.37 -11.71 2.35
CA LYS A 114 13.49 -12.07 3.22
C LYS A 114 13.80 -13.58 3.17
N SER A 115 12.77 -14.41 3.22
CA SER A 115 12.92 -15.88 3.18
C SER A 115 13.34 -16.41 1.81
N SER A 116 13.09 -15.66 0.74
CA SER A 116 13.47 -16.02 -0.63
C SER A 116 14.99 -15.94 -0.90
N HIS A 117 15.80 -15.29 -0.05
CA HIS A 117 17.28 -15.17 -0.12
C HIS A 117 17.92 -14.67 -1.45
N GLN A 118 17.15 -14.51 -2.54
CA GLN A 118 17.63 -14.07 -3.86
C GLN A 118 17.03 -12.72 -4.29
N CYS A 119 16.13 -12.12 -3.49
CA CYS A 119 15.26 -11.03 -3.97
C CYS A 119 15.73 -9.60 -3.64
N LEU A 120 16.78 -9.43 -2.84
CA LEU A 120 17.31 -8.10 -2.53
C LEU A 120 18.66 -7.93 -3.25
N PRO A 121 18.74 -7.09 -4.31
CA PRO A 121 20.03 -6.70 -4.83
C PRO A 121 20.83 -6.06 -3.68
N ALA A 122 22.10 -6.44 -3.56
CA ALA A 122 23.01 -6.03 -2.49
C ALA A 122 23.31 -4.50 -2.42
N TYR A 123 22.45 -3.66 -3.01
CA TYR A 123 22.56 -2.20 -3.07
C TYR A 123 21.46 -1.45 -2.33
N THR A 124 20.41 -2.09 -1.80
CA THR A 124 19.56 -1.47 -0.77
C THR A 124 20.15 -1.71 0.61
N THR A 125 21.40 -1.30 0.79
CA THR A 125 21.95 -1.14 2.12
C THR A 125 21.20 0.04 2.74
N LEU A 126 20.37 -0.26 3.75
CA LEU A 126 19.66 0.71 4.61
C LEU A 126 20.62 1.65 5.38
N THR A 127 21.89 1.74 5.01
CA THR A 127 22.93 2.60 5.60
C THR A 127 22.89 4.04 5.11
N SER A 128 21.89 4.44 4.30
CA SER A 128 21.73 5.85 3.91
C SER A 128 20.70 6.62 4.75
N LEU A 129 20.15 6.02 5.81
CA LEU A 129 19.30 6.70 6.80
C LEU A 129 20.10 7.15 8.04
N GLU A 130 21.38 7.45 7.86
CA GLU A 130 22.22 8.18 8.81
C GLU A 130 22.96 9.27 8.04
N HIS A 131 22.27 10.36 7.70
CA HIS A 131 22.89 11.69 7.60
C HIS A 131 21.87 12.82 7.59
#